data_AF-A0A8K1UKN9-F1
#
_entry.id   AF-A0A8K1UKN9-F1
#
_cell.length_a   1.000
_cell.length_b   1.000
_cell.length_c   1.000
_cell.angle_alpha   90.00
_cell.angle_beta   90.00
_cell.angle_gamma   90.00
#
_symmetry.space_group_name_H-M   'P 1'
#
loop_
_entity.id
_entity.type
_entity.pdbx_description
1 polymer ?
#
loop_
_entity_poly.entity_id
_entity_poly.type
_entity_poly.pdbx_seq_one_letter_code
_entity_poly.pdbx_strand_id
1 'polypeptide(L)'
;MSRSGITGNFIDKTFSIVANILLRIIPTTSGEKEAFAYYRDGMSAQSEGNYAEALQNYYEAMRLEIDPYDRSYILYNIGLIHTRNGEHTKALEYYFRALERNPFLPQAFNNMAVICHYATGENRPFDKEILKLRRLGSLKLPNIGNKL
;
A
#
# COMPACT_ATOMS: atom_id res chain seq x y z
N MET A 1 11.22 -40.59 43.27
CA MET A 1 11.67 -40.70 41.87
C MET A 1 10.84 -39.74 41.02
N SER A 2 11.48 -38.70 40.52
CA SER A 2 10.91 -37.52 39.84
C SER A 2 10.40 -37.86 38.44
N ARG A 3 9.11 -37.61 38.17
CA ARG A 3 8.48 -37.73 36.85
C ARG A 3 8.39 -36.38 36.09
N SER A 4 9.26 -35.43 36.43
CA SER A 4 9.17 -34.03 35.98
C SER A 4 10.13 -33.65 34.84
N GLY A 5 10.70 -34.61 34.11
CA GLY A 5 11.73 -34.34 33.10
C GLY A 5 11.33 -34.56 31.63
N ILE A 6 10.18 -35.19 31.35
CA ILE A 6 9.85 -35.67 29.99
C ILE A 6 8.85 -34.75 29.27
N THR A 7 7.92 -34.11 30.00
CA THR A 7 6.87 -33.26 29.43
C THR A 7 7.37 -31.86 29.05
N GLY A 8 8.36 -31.29 29.76
CA GLY A 8 8.95 -29.98 29.42
C GLY A 8 9.67 -29.98 28.07
N ASN A 9 10.49 -31.01 27.82
CA ASN A 9 11.25 -31.14 26.58
C ASN A 9 10.39 -31.36 25.33
N PHE A 10 9.21 -31.96 25.46
CA PHE A 10 8.31 -32.18 24.32
C PHE A 10 7.61 -30.88 23.93
N ILE A 11 7.08 -30.14 24.91
CA ILE A 11 6.41 -28.85 24.68
C ILE A 11 7.40 -27.83 24.10
N ASP A 12 8.63 -27.75 24.60
CA ASP A 12 9.65 -26.82 24.10
C ASP A 12 10.09 -27.14 22.66
N LYS A 13 10.21 -28.44 22.32
CA LYS A 13 10.53 -28.87 20.95
C LYS A 13 9.40 -28.57 19.99
N THR A 14 8.15 -28.87 20.38
CA THR A 14 6.98 -28.58 19.56
C THR A 14 6.80 -27.07 19.37
N PHE A 15 6.97 -26.27 20.42
CA PHE A 15 6.95 -24.81 20.33
C PHE A 15 8.04 -24.31 19.37
N SER A 16 9.26 -24.83 19.49
CA SER A 16 10.38 -24.46 18.61
C SER A 16 10.12 -24.79 17.14
N ILE A 17 9.53 -25.96 16.86
CA ILE A 17 9.17 -26.36 15.49
C ILE A 17 8.06 -25.47 14.93
N VAL A 18 7.00 -25.23 15.71
CA VAL A 18 5.89 -24.36 15.30
C VAL A 18 6.37 -22.93 15.11
N ALA A 19 7.20 -22.39 16.00
CA ALA A 19 7.80 -21.07 15.85
C ALA A 19 8.71 -20.99 14.61
N ASN A 20 9.50 -22.02 14.31
CA ASN A 20 10.34 -22.04 13.11
C ASN A 20 9.50 -22.11 11.83
N ILE A 21 8.43 -22.90 11.83
CA ILE A 21 7.47 -22.96 10.73
C ILE A 21 6.74 -21.61 10.58
N LEU A 22 6.29 -21.01 11.68
CA LEU A 22 5.65 -19.69 11.67
C LEU A 22 6.62 -18.61 11.18
N LEU A 23 7.90 -18.64 11.54
CA LEU A 23 8.91 -17.70 11.02
C LEU A 23 9.28 -17.94 9.55
N ARG A 24 9.05 -19.14 9.03
CA ARG A 24 9.20 -19.47 7.60
C ARG A 24 7.95 -19.12 6.79
N ILE A 25 6.76 -19.18 7.40
CA ILE A 25 5.46 -18.91 6.77
C ILE A 25 5.06 -17.44 6.91
N ILE A 26 5.39 -16.82 8.04
CA ILE A 26 5.33 -15.37 8.30
C ILE A 26 6.76 -14.90 8.06
N PRO A 27 7.12 -14.50 6.82
CA PRO A 27 8.35 -13.81 6.65
C PRO A 27 8.22 -12.53 7.48
N THR A 28 9.12 -12.35 8.44
CA THR A 28 9.66 -11.02 8.69
C THR A 28 11.00 -11.03 8.01
N THR A 29 10.96 -11.17 6.68
CA THR A 29 12.14 -11.20 5.85
C THR A 29 12.96 -9.96 6.11
N SER A 30 14.28 -10.09 5.99
CA SER A 30 15.18 -8.94 5.92
C SER A 30 14.66 -7.91 4.89
N GLY A 31 14.06 -8.40 3.80
CA GLY A 31 13.45 -7.59 2.75
C GLY A 31 12.27 -6.73 3.22
N GLU A 32 11.28 -7.28 3.95
CA GLU A 32 10.16 -6.48 4.48
C GLU A 32 10.62 -5.44 5.52
N LYS A 33 11.59 -5.80 6.36
CA LYS A 33 12.18 -4.84 7.31
C LYS A 33 12.88 -3.68 6.59
N GLU A 34 13.61 -4.01 5.53
CA GLU A 34 14.31 -3.04 4.69
C GLU A 34 13.32 -2.21 3.86
N ALA A 35 12.27 -2.82 3.31
CA ALA A 35 11.17 -2.13 2.64
C ALA A 35 10.51 -1.10 3.57
N PHE A 36 10.24 -1.50 4.82
CA PHE A 36 9.68 -0.60 5.82
C PHE A 36 10.63 0.53 6.20
N ALA A 37 11.94 0.28 6.27
CA ALA A 37 12.94 1.33 6.50
C ALA A 37 12.90 2.37 5.38
N TYR A 38 13.02 1.93 4.11
CA TYR A 38 12.88 2.80 2.95
C TYR A 38 11.54 3.55 2.93
N TYR A 39 10.43 2.89 3.30
CA TYR A 39 9.13 3.55 3.38
C TYR A 39 9.12 4.68 4.41
N ARG A 40 9.70 4.47 5.61
CA ARG A 40 9.80 5.51 6.64
C ARG A 40 10.71 6.66 6.22
N ASP A 41 11.84 6.37 5.59
CA ASP A 41 12.76 7.40 5.09
C ASP A 41 12.08 8.22 3.99
N GLY A 42 11.30 7.56 3.12
CA GLY A 42 10.45 8.23 2.13
C GLY A 42 9.41 9.16 2.74
N MET A 43 8.75 8.74 3.82
CA MET A 43 7.81 9.60 4.56
C MET A 43 8.51 10.80 5.22
N SER A 44 9.69 10.60 5.81
CA SER A 44 10.49 11.68 6.41
C SER A 44 10.85 12.72 5.36
N ALA A 45 11.49 12.29 4.27
CA ALA A 45 11.87 13.16 3.16
C ALA A 45 10.67 13.89 2.55
N GLN A 46 9.52 13.21 2.42
CA GLN A 46 8.28 13.85 1.93
C GLN A 46 7.78 14.94 2.89
N SER A 47 7.87 14.72 4.20
CA SER A 47 7.46 15.70 5.21
C SER A 47 8.36 16.94 5.21
N GLU A 48 9.64 16.76 4.86
CA GLU A 48 10.63 17.82 4.70
C GLU A 48 10.54 18.54 3.34
N GLY A 49 9.72 18.03 2.41
CA GLY A 49 9.57 18.58 1.06
C GLY A 49 10.61 18.08 0.05
N ASN A 50 11.48 17.14 0.45
CA ASN A 50 12.51 16.52 -0.39
C ASN A 50 11.89 15.45 -1.30
N TYR A 51 11.05 15.86 -2.25
CA TYR A 51 10.22 14.94 -3.04
C TYR A 51 11.01 13.98 -3.93
N ALA A 52 12.18 14.37 -4.43
CA ALA A 52 13.02 13.50 -5.25
C ALA A 52 13.57 12.31 -4.42
N GLU A 53 14.09 12.61 -3.24
CA GLU A 53 14.58 11.60 -2.28
C GLU A 53 13.43 10.72 -1.78
N ALA A 54 12.28 11.32 -1.47
CA ALA A 54 11.10 10.56 -1.06
C ALA A 54 10.68 9.54 -2.13
N LEU A 55 10.67 9.93 -3.41
CA LEU A 55 10.37 9.02 -4.51
C LEU A 55 11.39 7.89 -4.63
N GLN A 56 12.70 8.19 -4.51
CA GLN A 56 13.74 7.16 -4.53
C GLN A 56 13.51 6.12 -3.44
N ASN A 57 13.30 6.58 -2.20
CA ASN A 57 13.01 5.71 -1.07
C ASN A 57 11.72 4.90 -1.27
N TYR A 58 10.64 5.51 -1.75
CA TYR A 58 9.41 4.77 -2.05
C TYR A 58 9.57 3.74 -3.17
N TYR A 59 10.42 3.98 -4.17
CA TYR A 59 10.69 2.99 -5.21
C TYR A 59 11.50 1.79 -4.69
N GLU A 60 12.47 2.01 -3.81
CA GLU A 60 13.17 0.91 -3.14
C GLU A 60 12.24 0.13 -2.22
N ALA A 61 11.39 0.82 -1.45
CA ALA A 61 10.35 0.18 -0.65
C ALA A 61 9.42 -0.68 -1.52
N MET A 62 8.97 -0.16 -2.68
CA MET A 62 8.13 -0.89 -3.63
C MET A 62 8.78 -2.17 -4.17
N ARG A 63 10.10 -2.10 -4.41
CA ARG A 63 10.88 -3.21 -4.98
C ARG A 63 10.99 -4.37 -4.00
N LEU A 64 11.11 -4.06 -2.70
CA LEU A 64 11.33 -5.02 -1.63
C LEU A 64 10.04 -5.52 -0.98
N GLU A 65 9.05 -4.64 -0.80
CA GLU A 65 7.76 -5.01 -0.24
C GLU A 65 7.08 -6.01 -1.16
N ILE A 66 6.46 -7.06 -0.61
CA ILE A 66 5.72 -8.07 -1.37
C ILE A 66 4.22 -8.03 -1.07
N ASP A 67 3.84 -7.56 0.11
CA ASP A 67 2.46 -7.51 0.54
C ASP A 67 1.65 -6.53 -0.32
N PRO A 68 0.53 -6.97 -0.95
CA PRO A 68 -0.27 -6.10 -1.79
C PRO A 68 -0.88 -4.92 -1.04
N TYR A 69 -1.26 -5.10 0.22
CA TYR A 69 -1.88 -4.07 1.04
C TYR A 69 -0.86 -2.98 1.39
N ASP A 70 0.34 -3.34 1.85
CA ASP A 70 1.40 -2.37 2.15
C ASP A 70 1.90 -1.66 0.88
N ARG A 71 2.07 -2.39 -0.23
CA ARG A 71 2.35 -1.78 -1.55
C ARG A 71 1.32 -0.73 -1.96
N SER A 72 0.05 -0.87 -1.55
CA SER A 72 -0.98 0.12 -1.88
C SER A 72 -0.69 1.49 -1.25
N TYR A 73 -0.17 1.53 -0.02
CA TYR A 73 0.19 2.77 0.66
C TYR A 73 1.43 3.42 0.06
N ILE A 74 2.42 2.62 -0.33
CA ILE A 74 3.61 3.12 -1.03
C ILE A 74 3.21 3.75 -2.37
N LEU A 75 2.36 3.09 -3.17
CA LEU A 75 1.82 3.64 -4.42
C LEU A 75 1.04 4.93 -4.19
N TYR A 76 0.22 4.97 -3.13
CA TYR A 76 -0.54 6.15 -2.76
C TYR A 76 0.38 7.35 -2.43
N ASN A 77 1.45 7.14 -1.66
CA ASN A 77 2.40 8.21 -1.33
C ASN A 77 3.18 8.71 -2.54
N ILE A 78 3.54 7.83 -3.48
CA ILE A 78 4.10 8.22 -4.78
C ILE A 78 3.09 9.10 -5.55
N GLY A 79 1.82 8.71 -5.57
CA GLY A 79 0.74 9.50 -6.17
C GLY A 79 0.56 10.88 -5.52
N LEU A 80 0.70 10.98 -4.20
CA LEU A 80 0.67 12.25 -3.47
C LEU A 80 1.79 13.19 -3.96
N ILE A 81 3.01 12.68 -4.10
CA ILE A 81 4.14 13.48 -4.59
C ILE A 81 3.88 13.98 -6.01
N HIS A 82 3.44 13.11 -6.92
CA HIS A 82 3.10 13.54 -8.28
C HIS A 82 1.96 14.57 -8.30
N THR A 83 0.99 14.46 -7.39
CA THR A 83 -0.08 15.47 -7.23
C THR A 83 0.51 16.82 -6.85
N ARG A 84 1.44 16.86 -5.88
CA ARG A 84 2.11 18.10 -5.44
C ARG A 84 2.98 18.72 -6.53
N ASN A 85 3.55 17.91 -7.42
CA ASN A 85 4.35 18.37 -8.54
C ASN A 85 3.50 18.80 -9.77
N GLY A 86 2.17 18.75 -9.68
CA GLY A 86 1.27 19.05 -10.82
C GLY A 86 1.22 17.96 -11.89
N GLU A 87 1.84 16.80 -11.65
CA GLU A 87 1.90 15.67 -12.57
C GLU A 87 0.64 14.79 -12.46
N HIS A 88 -0.52 15.41 -12.68
CA HIS A 88 -1.84 14.84 -12.40
C HIS A 88 -2.10 13.49 -13.10
N THR A 89 -1.68 13.33 -14.36
CA THR A 89 -1.83 12.06 -15.09
C THR A 89 -1.12 10.90 -14.38
N LYS A 90 0.13 11.11 -13.93
CA LYS A 90 0.90 10.09 -13.21
C LYS A 90 0.31 9.83 -11.83
N ALA A 91 -0.12 10.89 -11.14
CA ALA A 91 -0.78 10.75 -9.85
C ALA A 91 -2.03 9.84 -9.95
N LEU A 92 -2.89 10.07 -10.95
CA LEU A 92 -4.05 9.22 -11.21
C LEU A 92 -3.67 7.76 -11.48
N GLU A 93 -2.61 7.51 -12.25
CA GLU A 93 -2.11 6.15 -12.50
C GLU A 93 -1.68 5.45 -11.20
N TYR A 94 -0.90 6.13 -10.36
CA TYR A 94 -0.43 5.57 -9.09
C TYR A 94 -1.57 5.33 -8.10
N TYR A 95 -2.53 6.26 -7.98
CA TYR A 95 -3.72 6.06 -7.17
C TYR A 95 -4.57 4.90 -7.67
N PHE A 96 -4.73 4.76 -8.99
CA PHE A 96 -5.44 3.62 -9.57
C PHE A 96 -4.76 2.30 -9.23
N ARG A 97 -3.43 2.22 -9.37
CA ARG A 97 -2.65 1.05 -8.97
C ARG A 97 -2.79 0.76 -7.47
N ALA A 98 -2.80 1.79 -6.62
CA ALA A 98 -3.04 1.61 -5.19
C ALA A 98 -4.42 0.96 -4.94
N LEU A 99 -5.47 1.46 -5.59
CA LEU A 99 -6.85 0.96 -5.49
C LEU A 99 -7.06 -0.44 -6.08
N GLU A 100 -6.28 -0.82 -7.10
CA GLU A 100 -6.30 -2.20 -7.61
C GLU A 100 -5.92 -3.21 -6.52
N ARG A 101 -4.99 -2.82 -5.64
CA ARG A 101 -4.43 -3.66 -4.56
C ARG A 101 -5.23 -3.53 -3.27
N ASN A 102 -5.58 -2.31 -2.89
CA ASN A 102 -6.43 -2.01 -1.73
C ASN A 102 -7.62 -1.15 -2.17
N PRO A 103 -8.78 -1.78 -2.48
CA PRO A 103 -9.99 -1.05 -2.85
C PRO A 103 -10.56 -0.18 -1.73
N PHE A 104 -10.15 -0.40 -0.48
CA PHE A 104 -10.61 0.32 0.71
C PHE A 104 -9.62 1.41 1.12
N LEU A 105 -9.10 2.16 0.14
CA LEU A 105 -8.23 3.31 0.36
C LEU A 105 -8.95 4.62 -0.03
N PRO A 106 -9.90 5.12 0.81
CA PRO A 106 -10.73 6.27 0.48
C PRO A 106 -9.93 7.54 0.19
N GLN A 107 -8.74 7.69 0.78
CA GLN A 107 -7.83 8.80 0.54
C GLN A 107 -7.40 8.87 -0.94
N ALA A 108 -7.15 7.72 -1.58
CA ALA A 108 -6.80 7.66 -2.99
C ALA A 108 -7.99 8.09 -3.86
N PHE A 109 -9.20 7.59 -3.57
CA PHE A 109 -10.42 8.03 -4.28
C PHE A 109 -10.64 9.54 -4.16
N ASN A 110 -10.51 10.09 -2.96
CA ASN A 110 -10.69 11.52 -2.71
C ASN A 110 -9.70 12.35 -3.53
N ASN A 111 -8.41 11.99 -3.52
CA ASN A 111 -7.40 12.71 -4.30
C ASN A 111 -7.65 12.62 -5.80
N MET A 112 -8.08 11.47 -6.32
CA MET A 112 -8.43 11.34 -7.73
C MET A 112 -9.67 12.18 -8.08
N ALA A 113 -10.68 12.20 -7.22
CA ALA A 113 -11.89 13.02 -7.42
C ALA A 113 -11.54 14.51 -7.48
N VAL A 114 -10.64 14.98 -6.60
CA VAL A 114 -10.14 16.36 -6.62
C VAL A 114 -9.42 16.67 -7.93
N ILE A 115 -8.49 15.81 -8.37
CA ILE A 115 -7.77 15.99 -9.64
C ILE A 115 -8.76 16.05 -10.82
N CYS A 116 -9.69 15.11 -10.89
CA CYS A 116 -10.68 15.07 -11.96
C CYS A 116 -11.62 16.28 -11.94
N HIS A 117 -12.04 16.74 -10.76
CA HIS A 117 -12.89 17.93 -10.63
C HIS A 117 -12.22 19.17 -11.23
N TYR A 118 -10.96 19.44 -10.87
CA TYR A 118 -10.23 20.57 -11.45
C TYR A 118 -10.01 20.44 -12.96
N ALA A 119 -9.90 19.22 -13.49
CA ALA A 119 -9.76 18.99 -14.93
C ALA A 119 -11.04 19.20 -15.75
N THR A 120 -12.22 19.18 -15.12
CA THR A 120 -13.50 19.40 -15.83
C THR A 120 -13.71 20.84 -16.30
N GLY A 121 -12.85 21.79 -15.88
CA GLY A 121 -12.93 23.20 -16.25
C GLY A 121 -12.27 23.59 -17.58
N GLU A 122 -11.23 22.89 -18.06
CA GLU A 122 -10.37 23.45 -19.14
C GLU A 122 -10.08 22.55 -20.36
N ASN A 123 -10.29 21.23 -20.29
CA ASN A 123 -10.21 20.26 -21.39
C ASN A 123 -10.20 18.89 -20.72
N ARG A 124 -10.98 17.89 -21.17
CA ARG A 124 -11.06 16.58 -20.47
C ARG A 124 -9.85 15.69 -20.78
N PRO A 125 -8.77 15.65 -19.99
CA PRO A 125 -7.58 14.87 -20.32
C PRO A 125 -7.66 13.46 -19.69
N PHE A 126 -8.65 13.23 -18.81
CA PHE A 126 -8.71 12.11 -17.88
C PHE A 126 -9.98 11.26 -18.04
N ASP A 127 -10.69 11.36 -19.19
CA ASP A 127 -11.93 10.60 -19.42
C ASP A 127 -11.72 9.07 -19.29
N LYS A 128 -10.53 8.60 -19.69
CA LYS A 128 -10.14 7.19 -19.58
C LYS A 128 -9.95 6.77 -18.11
N GLU A 129 -9.30 7.61 -17.32
CA GLU A 129 -9.03 7.40 -15.89
C GLU A 129 -10.33 7.47 -15.09
N ILE A 130 -11.21 8.43 -15.40
CA ILE A 130 -12.56 8.55 -14.83
C ILE A 130 -13.40 7.30 -15.15
N LEU A 131 -13.33 6.78 -16.38
CA LEU A 131 -14.04 5.55 -16.76
C LEU A 131 -13.50 4.32 -16.01
N LYS A 132 -12.17 4.21 -15.87
CA LYS A 132 -11.52 3.16 -15.08
C LYS A 132 -11.94 3.22 -13.62
N LEU A 133 -11.96 4.41 -13.02
CA LEU A 133 -12.42 4.65 -11.66
C LEU A 133 -13.86 4.23 -11.44
N ARG A 134 -14.77 4.64 -12.33
CA ARG A 134 -16.18 4.21 -12.27
C ARG A 134 -16.30 2.70 -12.30
N ARG A 135 -15.60 2.02 -13.22
CA ARG A 135 -15.60 0.55 -13.28
C ARG A 135 -15.05 -0.07 -11.99
N LEU A 136 -13.97 0.47 -11.43
CA LEU A 136 -13.36 -0.07 -10.22
C LEU A 136 -14.29 0.10 -8.99
N GLY A 137 -14.96 1.25 -8.87
CA GLY A 137 -16.01 1.48 -7.87
C GLY A 137 -17.21 0.55 -8.06
N SER A 138 -17.69 0.38 -9.30
CA SER A 138 -18.84 -0.48 -9.62
C SER A 138 -18.57 -1.98 -9.46
N LEU A 139 -17.33 -2.45 -9.64
CA LEU A 139 -16.98 -3.86 -9.49
C LEU A 139 -16.59 -4.24 -8.05
N LYS A 140 -16.01 -3.32 -7.26
CA LYS A 140 -15.37 -3.67 -5.98
C LYS A 140 -16.04 -3.09 -4.74
N LEU A 141 -16.94 -2.12 -4.86
CA LEU A 141 -17.81 -1.72 -3.75
C LEU A 141 -19.12 -2.51 -3.91
N PRO A 142 -19.39 -3.55 -3.08
CA PRO A 142 -20.73 -4.11 -3.05
C PRO A 142 -21.68 -2.97 -2.70
N ASN A 143 -22.72 -2.77 -3.50
CA ASN A 143 -23.79 -1.79 -3.31
C ASN A 143 -24.07 -1.50 -1.82
N ILE A 144 -23.39 -0.49 -1.25
CA ILE A 144 -23.72 0.00 0.08
C ILE A 144 -24.73 1.11 -0.15
N GLY A 145 -26.01 0.76 0.01
CA GLY A 145 -27.07 1.75 0.17
C GLY A 145 -27.71 2.22 -1.14
N ASN A 146 -28.58 1.39 -1.68
CA ASN A 146 -29.89 1.87 -2.10
C ASN A 146 -30.93 0.81 -1.75
N LYS A 147 -31.44 0.91 -0.53
CA LYS A 147 -32.84 0.64 -0.19
C LYS A 147 -33.16 1.36 1.11
N LEU A 148 -33.79 2.52 0.90
CA LEU A 148 -34.85 3.09 1.74
C LEU A 148 -35.85 2.01 2.18
#